data_AF-A0A0H1B796-F1
#
_entry.id   AF-A0A0H1B796-F1
#
_cell.length_a   1.000
_cell.length_b   1.000
_cell.length_c   1.000
_cell.angle_alpha   90.00
_cell.angle_beta   90.00
_cell.angle_gamma   90.00
#
_symmetry.space_group_name_H-M   'P 1'
#
loop_
_entity.id
_entity.type
_entity.pdbx_description
1 polymer ?
#
loop_
_entity_poly.entity_id
_entity_poly.type
_entity_poly.pdbx_seq_one_letter_code
_entity_poly.pdbx_strand_id
1 'polypeptide(L)' 'GLYQSNSATSGWAEAPACETDVRAFRKCMDDNQGNMSICGWYMDQLKACQEAAKPY' A
#
# COMPACT_ATOMS: atom_id res chain seq x y z
N GLY A 1 -5.43 -20.64 6.84
CA GLY A 1 -4.60 -19.54 7.34
C GLY A 1 -5.45 -18.30 7.37
N LEU A 2 -5.81 -17.84 8.58
CA LEU A 2 -6.72 -16.73 8.80
C LEU A 2 -5.88 -15.48 9.09
N TYR A 3 -5.62 -14.65 8.08
CA TYR A 3 -5.31 -13.25 8.33
C TYR A 3 -6.59 -12.44 8.10
N GLN A 4 -7.52 -12.59 9.03
CA GLN A 4 -8.56 -11.59 9.23
C GLN A 4 -8.04 -10.64 10.32
N SER A 5 -7.22 -9.67 9.92
CA SER A 5 -6.84 -8.56 10.80
C SER A 5 -7.68 -7.35 10.45
N ASN A 6 -8.71 -7.18 11.26
CA ASN A 6 -9.59 -6.03 11.33
C ASN A 6 -8.78 -4.76 11.63
N SER A 7 -8.38 -3.99 10.62
CA SER A 7 -7.94 -2.60 10.79
C SER A 7 -7.97 -1.79 9.49
N ALA A 8 -8.74 -0.70 9.55
CA ALA A 8 -8.78 0.45 8.65
C ALA A 8 -9.61 0.32 7.36
N THR A 9 -10.91 0.56 7.54
CA THR A 9 -11.71 1.53 6.77
C THR A 9 -10.84 2.61 6.11
N SER A 10 -10.30 2.35 4.91
CA SER A 10 -9.55 3.32 4.14
C SER A 10 -9.40 2.76 2.73
N GLY A 11 -10.01 3.42 1.73
CA GLY A 11 -10.22 2.98 0.34
C GLY A 11 -8.97 2.70 -0.52
N TRP A 12 -7.90 2.16 0.07
CA TRP A 12 -6.68 1.68 -0.55
C TRP A 12 -6.62 0.14 -0.60
N ALA A 13 -7.41 -0.55 0.24
CA ALA A 13 -7.46 -2.01 0.32
C ALA A 13 -8.46 -2.65 -0.67
N GLU A 14 -9.27 -1.83 -1.35
CA GLU A 14 -10.32 -2.28 -2.28
C GLU A 14 -9.86 -2.28 -3.75
N ALA A 15 -8.64 -1.83 -4.03
CA ALA A 15 -8.03 -1.88 -5.34
C ALA A 15 -7.10 -3.10 -5.45
N PRO A 16 -7.57 -4.27 -5.93
CA PRO A 16 -6.68 -5.41 -6.18
C PRO A 16 -5.52 -5.06 -7.12
N ALA A 17 -5.71 -4.04 -7.98
CA ALA A 17 -4.67 -3.49 -8.84
C ALA A 17 -3.43 -2.99 -8.08
N CYS A 18 -3.59 -2.49 -6.85
CA CYS A 18 -2.51 -1.89 -6.07
C CYS A 18 -2.02 -2.76 -4.93
N GLU A 19 -2.49 -4.00 -4.81
CA GLU A 19 -2.10 -4.92 -3.75
C GLU A 19 -0.58 -5.14 -3.71
N THR A 20 0.07 -5.18 -4.88
CA THR A 20 1.52 -5.33 -5.02
C THR A 20 2.27 -4.12 -4.45
N ASP A 21 1.87 -2.90 -4.82
CA ASP A 21 2.48 -1.66 -4.32
C ASP A 21 2.21 -1.44 -2.84
N VAL A 22 1.00 -1.77 -2.36
CA VAL A 22 0.64 -1.74 -0.93
C VAL A 22 1.57 -2.67 -0.14
N ARG A 23 1.78 -3.90 -0.62
CA ARG A 23 2.69 -4.86 0.04
C ARG A 23 4.13 -4.37 0.02
N ALA A 24 4.59 -3.81 -1.09
CA ALA A 24 5.95 -3.31 -1.22
C ALA A 24 6.20 -2.10 -0.28
N PHE A 25 5.26 -1.16 -0.19
CA PHE A 25 5.31 -0.06 0.76
C PHE A 25 5.32 -0.55 2.21
N ARG A 26 4.43 -1.51 2.56
CA ARG A 26 4.40 -2.11 3.91
C ARG A 26 5.69 -2.82 4.26
N LYS A 27 6.27 -3.55 3.31
CA LYS A 27 7.54 -4.23 3.51
C LYS A 27 8.67 -3.23 3.73
N CYS A 28 8.72 -2.16 2.94
CA CYS A 28 9.67 -1.09 3.17
C CYS A 28 9.53 -0.46 4.57
N MET A 29 8.29 -0.19 5.01
CA MET A 29 8.03 0.33 6.36
C MET A 29 8.50 -0.63 7.45
N ASP A 30 8.27 -1.93 7.29
CA ASP A 30 8.71 -2.95 8.26
C ASP A 30 10.24 -3.04 8.32
N ASP A 31 10.89 -3.14 7.15
CA ASP A 31 12.34 -3.27 7.03
C ASP A 31 13.08 -2.01 7.51
N ASN A 32 12.47 -0.82 7.40
CA ASN A 32 13.08 0.46 7.74
C ASN A 32 12.50 1.11 9.01
N GLN A 33 11.85 0.33 9.88
CA GLN A 33 11.29 0.80 11.15
C GLN A 33 10.30 1.99 11.01
N GLY A 34 9.59 2.06 9.89
CA GLY A 34 8.64 3.12 9.57
C GLY A 34 9.28 4.38 8.96
N ASN A 35 10.52 4.31 8.49
CA ASN A 35 11.19 5.45 7.87
C ASN A 35 10.65 5.74 6.46
N MET A 36 9.68 6.65 6.40
CA MET A 36 9.07 7.09 5.14
C MET A 36 10.03 7.80 4.18
N SER A 37 11.15 8.37 4.65
CA SER A 37 12.13 8.98 3.75
C SER A 37 12.80 7.94 2.85
N ILE A 38 12.97 6.71 3.33
CA ILE A 38 13.48 5.59 2.52
C ILE A 38 12.36 5.04 1.63
N CYS A 39 11.13 4.97 2.15
CA CYS A 39 9.99 4.44 1.44
C CYS A 39 9.28 5.43 0.49
N GLY A 40 9.83 6.63 0.29
CA GLY A 40 9.22 7.68 -0.53
C GLY A 40 8.95 7.24 -1.97
N TRP A 41 9.86 6.45 -2.56
CA TRP A 41 9.68 5.89 -3.90
C TRP A 41 8.49 4.91 -4.00
N TYR A 42 8.29 4.08 -2.98
CA TYR A 42 7.16 3.15 -2.92
C TYR A 42 5.81 3.87 -2.75
N MET A 43 5.82 5.02 -2.07
CA MET A 43 4.64 5.87 -1.91
C MET A 43 4.20 6.48 -3.24
N ASP A 44 5.17 6.88 -4.08
CA ASP A 44 4.91 7.40 -5.43
C ASP A 44 4.32 6.31 -6.35
N GLN A 45 4.89 5.09 -6.31
CA GLN A 45 4.32 3.90 -6.97
C GLN A 45 2.88 3.61 -6.52
N LEU A 46 2.63 3.63 -5.21
CA LEU A 46 1.30 3.40 -4.65
C LEU A 46 0.29 4.42 -5.16
N LYS A 47 0.71 5.70 -5.24
CA LYS A 47 -0.13 6.81 -5.67
C LYS A 47 -0.49 6.71 -7.15
N ALA A 48 0.49 6.41 -8.01
CA ALA A 48 0.26 6.18 -9.44
C ALA A 48 -0.71 5.03 -9.66
N CYS A 49 -0.56 3.95 -8.90
CA CYS A 49 -1.50 2.83 -8.97
C CYS A 49 -2.90 3.25 -8.50
N GLN A 50 -3.02 4.00 -7.41
CA GLN A 50 -4.32 4.42 -6.89
C GLN A 50 -5.07 5.35 -7.87
N GLU A 51 -4.34 6.22 -8.59
CA GLU A 51 -4.94 7.02 -9.67
C GLU A 51 -5.44 6.15 -10.83
N ALA A 52 -4.70 5.10 -11.18
CA ALA A 52 -5.11 4.14 -12.20
C ALA A 52 -6.27 3.22 -11.75
N ALA A 53 -6.39 2.97 -10.45
CA ALA A 53 -7.40 2.10 -9.87
C ALA A 53 -8.75 2.78 -9.62
N LYS A 54 -8.87 4.10 -9.82
CA LYS A 54 -10.17 4.78 -9.78
C LYS A 54 -11.05 4.24 -10.93
N PRO A 55 -12.14 3.50 -10.65
CA PRO A 55 -13.12 3.20 -11.68
C PRO A 55 -13.76 4.53 -12.13
N TYR A 56 -13.91 4.70 -13.44
CA TYR A 56 -14.69 5.79 -14.05
C TYR A 56 -16.16 5.73 -13.63
#